data_AF-A0A950V2N7-F1
#
_entry.id   AF-A0A950V2N7-F1
#
_cell.length_a   1.000
_cell.length_b   1.000
_cell.length_c   1.000
_cell.angle_alpha   90.00
_cell.angle_beta   90.00
_cell.angle_gamma   90.00
#
_symmetry.space_group_name_H-M   'P 1'
#
loop_
_entity.id
_entity.type
_entity.pdbx_description
1 polymer ?
#
loop_
_entity_poly.entity_id
_entity_poly.type
_entity_poly.pdbx_seq_one_letter_code
_entity_poly.pdbx_strand_id
1 'polypeptide(L)'
;YLVNAAKLGGVQANDAGAAQTLWFNNDHYQAQCTNTVTGEAYSTEIAGYQIFSTAAYFNGSIYLGVTAGPIQQFLLSAGQLQPASSTDAQIAEGTYGTTPFVSANGNQNGIVWMLDHDSPIQDPLNPAPAPAILRAYDASNLALKLYDSSSVPADQPGYGIKFTSPIVANGKVFIGTAHDTLASTNPQGELDVYGLKQ
;
A
#
# COMPACT_ATOMS: atom_id res chain seq x y z
N TYR A 1 -22.39 11.51 0.97
CA TYR A 1 -23.03 11.37 -0.35
C TYR A 1 -22.40 10.18 -1.05
N LEU A 2 -23.20 9.26 -1.61
CA LEU A 2 -22.67 8.11 -2.33
C LEU A 2 -22.28 8.53 -3.75
N VAL A 3 -21.06 8.21 -4.17
CA VAL A 3 -20.65 8.29 -5.58
C VAL A 3 -21.39 7.18 -6.33
N ASN A 4 -22.15 7.53 -7.36
CA ASN A 4 -22.90 6.56 -8.17
C ASN A 4 -22.92 6.99 -9.64
N ALA A 5 -23.48 6.14 -10.50
CA ALA A 5 -23.53 6.38 -11.95
C ALA A 5 -24.22 7.71 -12.33
N ALA A 6 -25.17 8.21 -11.53
CA ALA A 6 -25.85 9.48 -11.74
C ALA A 6 -25.15 10.67 -11.04
N LYS A 7 -24.29 10.39 -10.06
CA LYS A 7 -23.58 11.39 -9.26
C LYS A 7 -22.16 10.89 -9.00
N LEU A 8 -21.30 11.00 -10.01
CA LEU A 8 -19.91 10.52 -10.01
C LEU A 8 -18.99 11.30 -9.05
N GLY A 9 -19.53 12.29 -8.32
CA GLY A 9 -18.74 13.23 -7.53
C GLY A 9 -18.16 14.34 -8.40
N GLY A 10 -17.25 15.10 -7.82
CA GLY A 10 -16.56 16.23 -8.46
C GLY A 10 -15.91 17.09 -7.39
N VAL A 11 -14.77 17.69 -7.71
CA VAL A 11 -14.10 18.64 -6.83
C VAL A 11 -15.05 19.82 -6.60
N GLN A 12 -15.44 20.04 -5.35
CA GLN A 12 -16.33 21.13 -4.94
C GLN A 12 -15.53 22.41 -4.72
N ALA A 13 -16.18 23.57 -4.85
CA ALA A 13 -15.54 24.88 -4.63
C ALA A 13 -14.98 25.04 -3.20
N ASN A 14 -15.55 24.32 -2.23
CA ASN A 14 -15.09 24.24 -0.84
C ASN A 14 -14.10 23.08 -0.56
N ASP A 15 -13.70 22.32 -1.59
CA ASP A 15 -12.59 21.36 -1.49
C ASP A 15 -11.22 22.06 -1.67
N ALA A 16 -11.21 23.38 -1.90
CA ALA A 16 -10.02 24.22 -1.84
C ALA A 16 -9.44 24.20 -0.41
N GLY A 17 -8.54 23.25 -0.16
CA GLY A 17 -7.98 22.96 1.18
C GLY A 17 -8.22 21.54 1.68
N ALA A 18 -8.92 20.68 0.93
CA ALA A 18 -9.00 19.24 1.22
C ALA A 18 -7.65 18.51 1.02
N ALA A 19 -6.65 19.19 0.44
CA ALA A 19 -5.28 18.74 0.41
C ALA A 19 -4.66 18.91 1.81
N GLN A 20 -4.60 17.81 2.57
CA GLN A 20 -3.83 17.73 3.79
C GLN A 20 -2.44 17.19 3.48
N THR A 21 -1.40 17.87 3.96
CA THR A 21 -0.04 17.30 4.02
C THR A 21 0.09 16.52 5.32
N LEU A 22 0.50 15.26 5.22
CA LEU A 22 0.66 14.35 6.35
C LEU A 22 2.10 13.84 6.38
N TRP A 23 2.63 13.72 7.60
CA TRP A 23 3.91 13.06 7.85
C TRP A 23 3.67 11.62 8.26
N PHE A 24 4.40 10.69 7.63
CA PHE A 24 4.38 9.26 7.96
C PHE A 24 5.39 8.91 9.06
N ASN A 25 6.39 9.76 9.26
CA ASN A 25 7.39 9.65 10.31
C ASN A 25 7.89 11.05 10.73
N ASN A 26 8.62 11.09 11.84
CA ASN A 26 9.25 12.32 12.33
C ASN A 26 10.64 12.58 11.69
N ASP A 27 11.14 11.66 10.85
CA ASP A 27 12.43 11.76 10.18
C ASP A 27 12.29 12.47 8.82
N HIS A 28 12.03 13.77 8.88
CA HIS A 28 11.97 14.68 7.72
C HIS A 28 12.96 15.84 7.90
N TYR A 29 13.51 16.34 6.80
CA TYR A 29 14.47 17.44 6.83
C TYR A 29 14.24 18.46 5.70
N GLN A 30 14.56 19.72 5.98
CA GLN A 30 14.52 20.78 4.97
C GLN A 30 15.71 20.71 4.02
N ALA A 31 15.43 20.72 2.72
CA ALA A 31 16.39 20.95 1.66
C ALA A 31 16.10 22.29 0.98
N GLN A 32 17.15 23.03 0.64
CA GLN A 32 17.06 24.31 -0.07
C GLN A 32 17.90 24.28 -1.34
N CYS A 33 17.39 24.89 -2.41
CA CYS A 33 18.17 25.18 -3.60
C CYS A 33 17.86 26.59 -4.11
N THR A 34 18.81 27.21 -4.80
CA THR A 34 18.63 28.53 -5.41
C THR A 34 18.65 28.37 -6.92
N ASN A 35 17.63 28.91 -7.59
CA ASN A 35 17.64 29.01 -9.04
C ASN A 35 18.74 29.98 -9.47
N THR A 36 19.71 29.48 -10.22
CA THR A 36 20.91 30.22 -10.61
C THR A 36 20.65 31.33 -11.63
N VAL A 37 19.48 31.34 -12.27
CA VAL A 37 19.06 32.35 -13.25
C VAL A 37 18.28 33.49 -12.59
N THR A 38 17.33 33.16 -11.71
CA THR A 38 16.46 34.15 -11.06
C THR A 38 16.95 34.60 -9.68
N GLY A 39 17.86 33.83 -9.05
CA GLY A 39 18.30 34.04 -7.67
C GLY A 39 17.26 33.63 -6.62
N GLU A 40 16.13 33.06 -7.04
CA GLU A 40 15.05 32.67 -6.14
C GLU A 40 15.40 31.39 -5.38
N ALA A 41 15.19 31.38 -4.07
CA ALA A 41 15.41 30.22 -3.21
C ALA A 41 14.12 29.41 -3.05
N TYR A 42 14.22 28.10 -3.26
CA TYR A 42 13.14 27.14 -3.04
C TYR A 42 13.53 26.22 -1.89
N SER A 43 12.60 26.03 -0.96
CA SER A 43 12.72 25.08 0.14
C SER A 43 11.68 23.98 0.00
N THR A 44 12.09 22.73 0.18
CA THR A 44 11.19 21.59 0.32
C THR A 44 11.55 20.79 1.55
N GLU A 45 10.55 20.20 2.19
CA GLU A 45 10.77 19.13 3.15
C GLU A 45 10.95 17.81 2.39
N ILE A 46 11.95 17.03 2.77
CA ILE A 46 12.23 15.70 2.21
C ILE A 46 12.00 14.67 3.32
N ALA A 47 11.16 13.68 3.02
CA ALA A 47 11.02 12.46 3.81
C ALA A 47 11.49 11.26 2.97
N GLY A 48 12.00 10.22 3.62
CA GLY A 48 12.46 9.00 2.96
C GLY A 48 11.35 8.16 2.32
N TYR A 49 10.09 8.45 2.65
CA TYR A 49 8.93 7.67 2.23
C TYR A 49 8.13 8.36 1.13
N GLN A 50 7.92 7.68 0.01
CA GLN A 50 7.01 8.12 -1.06
C GLN A 50 5.74 7.27 -1.08
N ILE A 51 4.68 7.76 -1.73
CA ILE A 51 3.43 7.02 -1.96
C ILE A 51 3.28 6.80 -3.46
N PHE A 52 3.54 5.58 -3.94
CA PHE A 52 3.30 5.19 -5.34
C PHE A 52 2.02 4.37 -5.53
N SER A 53 1.31 4.09 -4.44
CA SER A 53 0.14 3.20 -4.40
C SER A 53 -1.12 3.97 -3.99
N THR A 54 -2.30 3.36 -4.22
CA THR A 54 -3.59 3.97 -3.83
C THR A 54 -4.03 3.54 -2.44
N ALA A 55 -4.81 4.38 -1.76
CA ALA A 55 -5.35 4.08 -0.44
C ALA A 55 -6.53 3.10 -0.48
N ALA A 56 -6.80 2.44 0.66
CA ALA A 56 -8.07 1.78 0.93
C ALA A 56 -8.88 2.55 1.97
N TYR A 57 -10.21 2.48 1.90
CA TYR A 57 -11.11 3.06 2.89
C TYR A 57 -11.99 1.99 3.52
N PHE A 58 -12.16 2.06 4.84
CA PHE A 58 -13.12 1.24 5.56
C PHE A 58 -13.57 1.91 6.86
N ASN A 59 -14.90 2.02 7.03
CA ASN A 59 -15.53 2.42 8.29
C ASN A 59 -14.94 3.69 8.96
N GLY A 60 -14.72 4.75 8.18
CA GLY A 60 -14.15 6.01 8.68
C GLY A 60 -12.62 6.04 8.72
N SER A 61 -11.96 4.96 8.33
CA SER A 61 -10.49 4.86 8.27
C SER A 61 -9.99 4.81 6.83
N ILE A 62 -8.85 5.45 6.60
CA ILE A 62 -8.04 5.35 5.39
C ILE A 62 -6.76 4.59 5.72
N TYR A 63 -6.36 3.67 4.84
CA TYR A 63 -5.15 2.87 4.98
C TYR A 63 -4.24 3.17 3.79
N LEU A 64 -2.99 3.56 4.08
CA LEU A 64 -2.04 3.92 3.05
C LEU A 64 -0.69 3.27 3.32
N GLY A 65 -0.12 2.63 2.30
CA GLY A 65 1.25 2.14 2.33
C GLY A 65 2.23 3.15 1.74
N VAL A 66 3.45 3.12 2.25
CA VAL A 66 4.57 3.94 1.75
C VAL A 66 5.68 3.08 1.17
N THR A 67 6.57 3.70 0.40
CA THR A 67 7.78 3.10 -0.17
C THR A 67 8.68 2.65 0.97
N ALA A 68 9.14 1.39 0.96
CA ALA A 68 9.89 0.77 2.04
C ALA A 68 9.33 1.08 3.44
N GLY A 69 8.18 0.52 3.81
CA GLY A 69 7.68 0.79 5.16
C GLY A 69 6.24 0.36 5.46
N PRO A 70 5.69 0.89 6.56
CA PRO A 70 4.44 0.41 7.12
C PRO A 70 3.22 0.80 6.28
N ILE A 71 2.11 0.12 6.56
CA ILE A 71 0.78 0.66 6.28
C ILE A 71 0.38 1.51 7.48
N GLN A 72 0.02 2.76 7.21
CA GLN A 72 -0.49 3.70 8.20
C GLN A 72 -2.01 3.79 8.08
N GLN A 73 -2.70 3.66 9.22
CA GLN A 73 -4.11 4.01 9.35
C GLN A 73 -4.26 5.49 9.66
N PHE A 74 -5.26 6.11 9.05
CA PHE A 74 -5.74 7.44 9.37
C PHE A 74 -7.23 7.43 9.64
N LEU A 75 -7.67 8.03 10.73
CA LEU A 75 -9.09 8.27 11.01
C LEU A 75 -9.54 9.54 10.29
N LEU A 76 -10.61 9.43 9.50
CA LEU A 76 -11.26 10.58 8.88
C LEU A 76 -12.28 11.16 9.87
N SER A 77 -11.90 12.26 10.51
CA SER A 77 -12.72 12.97 11.49
C SER A 77 -12.85 14.44 11.11
N ALA A 78 -14.09 14.94 11.03
CA ALA A 78 -14.39 16.32 10.66
C ALA A 78 -13.71 16.80 9.35
N GLY A 79 -13.54 15.89 8.38
CA GLY A 79 -12.89 16.20 7.10
C GLY A 79 -11.36 16.21 7.13
N GLN A 80 -10.74 15.83 8.24
CA GLN A 80 -9.29 15.72 8.39
C GLN A 80 -8.87 14.29 8.69
N LEU A 81 -7.68 13.92 8.21
CA LEU A 81 -7.02 12.65 8.51
C LEU A 81 -6.14 12.80 9.75
N GLN A 82 -6.36 11.93 10.72
CA GLN A 82 -5.59 11.87 11.96
C GLN A 82 -4.87 10.51 12.01
N PRO A 83 -3.53 10.48 12.18
CA PRO A 83 -2.80 9.22 12.31
C PRO A 83 -3.37 8.34 13.44
N ALA A 84 -3.41 7.03 13.19
CA ALA A 84 -3.88 6.02 14.14
C ALA A 84 -2.89 4.84 14.17
N SER A 85 -3.37 3.59 14.13
CA SER A 85 -2.49 2.42 14.16
C SER A 85 -1.63 2.30 12.90
N SER A 86 -0.49 1.61 13.02
CA SER A 86 0.35 1.23 11.88
C SER A 86 0.78 -0.22 12.02
N THR A 87 1.20 -0.82 10.92
CA THR A 87 1.95 -2.09 10.97
C THR A 87 3.35 -1.85 11.54
N ASP A 88 4.13 -2.93 11.68
CA ASP A 88 5.58 -2.82 11.92
C ASP A 88 6.24 -1.94 10.86
N ALA A 89 7.23 -1.14 11.28
CA ALA A 89 7.94 -0.22 10.40
C ALA A 89 8.78 -0.95 9.35
N GLN A 90 9.30 -2.13 9.70
CA GLN A 90 10.19 -2.93 8.85
C GLN A 90 9.44 -3.99 8.05
N ILE A 91 8.47 -3.55 7.27
CA ILE A 91 7.78 -4.41 6.30
C ILE A 91 7.94 -3.81 4.91
N ALA A 92 7.96 -4.66 3.89
CA ALA A 92 8.00 -4.23 2.50
C ALA A 92 9.18 -3.31 2.14
N GLU A 93 10.34 -3.54 2.79
CA GLU A 93 11.58 -2.75 2.68
C GLU A 93 12.13 -2.66 1.25
N GLY A 94 11.94 -3.70 0.43
CA GLY A 94 12.34 -3.70 -0.99
C GLY A 94 11.28 -3.13 -1.95
N THR A 95 10.15 -2.67 -1.43
CA THR A 95 8.98 -2.33 -2.26
C THR A 95 8.84 -0.84 -2.52
N TYR A 96 8.09 -0.54 -3.58
CA TYR A 96 7.63 0.80 -3.90
C TYR A 96 6.29 1.13 -3.23
N GLY A 97 6.02 0.49 -2.08
CA GLY A 97 4.76 0.54 -1.35
C GLY A 97 3.74 -0.49 -1.84
N THR A 98 2.63 -0.54 -1.12
CA THR A 98 1.52 -1.47 -1.36
C THR A 98 0.22 -0.70 -1.61
N THR A 99 -0.61 -1.21 -2.51
CA THR A 99 -2.02 -0.84 -2.59
C THR A 99 -2.81 -1.81 -1.70
N PRO A 100 -3.26 -1.39 -0.51
CA PRO A 100 -4.02 -2.28 0.36
C PRO A 100 -5.41 -2.56 -0.22
N PHE A 101 -5.98 -3.69 0.18
CA PHE A 101 -7.37 -4.04 -0.09
C PHE A 101 -8.09 -4.33 1.22
N VAL A 102 -9.31 -3.84 1.40
CA VAL A 102 -10.10 -4.15 2.61
C VAL A 102 -11.23 -5.11 2.26
N SER A 103 -11.31 -6.20 3.00
CA SER A 103 -12.49 -7.08 3.03
C SER A 103 -13.17 -6.98 4.40
N ALA A 104 -14.50 -7.05 4.44
CA ALA A 104 -15.24 -7.00 5.70
C ALA A 104 -16.60 -7.69 5.58
N ASN A 105 -17.21 -8.00 6.72
CA ASN A 105 -18.63 -8.37 6.80
C ASN A 105 -19.45 -7.14 7.21
N GLY A 106 -19.92 -6.37 6.22
CA GLY A 106 -20.50 -5.05 6.47
C GLY A 106 -19.44 -4.14 7.11
N ASN A 107 -19.73 -3.62 8.31
CA ASN A 107 -18.79 -2.81 9.09
C ASN A 107 -18.03 -3.62 10.17
N GLN A 108 -18.12 -4.94 10.15
CA GLN A 108 -17.52 -5.84 11.14
C GLN A 108 -16.41 -6.69 10.50
N ASN A 109 -15.49 -7.17 11.33
CA ASN A 109 -14.42 -8.10 10.92
C ASN A 109 -13.64 -7.58 9.70
N GLY A 110 -13.29 -6.29 9.70
CA GLY A 110 -12.50 -5.69 8.64
C GLY A 110 -11.08 -6.24 8.66
N ILE A 111 -10.58 -6.61 7.48
CA ILE A 111 -9.23 -7.11 7.27
C ILE A 111 -8.56 -6.23 6.21
N VAL A 112 -7.40 -5.69 6.56
CA VAL A 112 -6.52 -4.98 5.62
C VAL A 112 -5.53 -5.98 5.05
N TRP A 113 -5.67 -6.26 3.76
CA TRP A 113 -4.77 -7.10 2.99
C TRP A 113 -3.71 -6.25 2.32
N MET A 114 -2.50 -6.77 2.27
CA MET A 114 -1.41 -6.16 1.54
C MET A 114 -0.57 -7.20 0.82
N LEU A 115 -0.01 -6.81 -0.31
CA LEU A 115 0.96 -7.60 -1.03
C LEU A 115 2.30 -6.90 -0.90
N ASP A 116 3.21 -7.51 -0.14
CA ASP A 116 4.61 -7.13 -0.11
C ASP A 116 5.30 -7.79 -1.30
N HIS A 117 5.81 -6.96 -2.22
CA HIS A 117 6.47 -7.46 -3.42
C HIS A 117 7.94 -7.88 -3.16
N ASP A 118 8.43 -7.74 -1.93
CA ASP A 118 9.80 -7.98 -1.50
C ASP A 118 10.81 -7.34 -2.47
N SER A 119 11.53 -8.16 -3.24
CA SER A 119 12.33 -7.74 -4.38
C SER A 119 11.59 -8.04 -5.69
N PRO A 120 10.80 -7.10 -6.24
CA PRO A 120 10.00 -7.35 -7.42
C PRO A 120 10.87 -7.54 -8.67
N ILE A 121 10.40 -8.32 -9.63
CA ILE A 121 11.17 -8.65 -10.86
C ILE A 121 11.57 -7.43 -11.70
N GLN A 122 10.92 -6.28 -11.50
CA GLN A 122 11.23 -5.01 -12.18
C GLN A 122 12.08 -4.05 -11.32
N ASP A 123 12.69 -4.51 -10.22
CA ASP A 123 13.54 -3.66 -9.38
C ASP A 123 14.88 -3.36 -10.07
N PRO A 124 15.18 -2.10 -10.45
CA PRO A 124 16.48 -1.74 -10.98
C PRO A 124 17.60 -1.77 -9.92
N LEU A 125 17.25 -1.75 -8.63
CA LEU A 125 18.21 -1.70 -7.53
C LEU A 125 18.55 -3.09 -6.97
N ASN A 126 17.69 -4.08 -7.19
CA ASN A 126 17.90 -5.45 -6.74
C ASN A 126 17.83 -6.44 -7.92
N PRO A 127 18.97 -7.02 -8.35
CA PRO A 127 19.00 -7.93 -9.49
C PRO A 127 18.45 -9.33 -9.17
N ALA A 128 18.23 -9.65 -7.89
CA ALA A 128 17.72 -10.95 -7.46
C ALA A 128 16.26 -10.81 -7.01
N PRO A 129 15.29 -11.22 -7.83
CA PRO A 129 13.88 -11.16 -7.45
C PRO A 129 13.56 -12.18 -6.36
N ALA A 130 12.57 -11.85 -5.54
CA ALA A 130 12.11 -12.69 -4.44
C ALA A 130 10.60 -12.95 -4.50
N PRO A 131 10.12 -14.08 -3.94
CA PRO A 131 8.70 -14.35 -3.80
C PRO A 131 7.98 -13.22 -3.06
N ALA A 132 6.79 -12.87 -3.53
CA ALA A 132 5.95 -11.92 -2.82
C ALA A 132 5.47 -12.49 -1.48
N ILE A 133 4.94 -11.64 -0.61
CA ILE A 133 4.39 -12.04 0.68
C ILE A 133 3.01 -11.40 0.85
N LEU A 134 1.98 -12.23 0.93
CA LEU A 134 0.62 -11.79 1.25
C LEU A 134 0.50 -11.69 2.77
N ARG A 135 0.13 -10.50 3.26
CA ARG A 135 -0.14 -10.27 4.69
C ARG A 135 -1.54 -9.72 4.90
N ALA A 136 -2.07 -9.99 6.08
CA ALA A 136 -3.38 -9.49 6.51
C ALA A 136 -3.31 -8.98 7.94
N TYR A 137 -4.01 -7.88 8.21
CA TYR A 137 -4.04 -7.20 9.49
C TYR A 137 -5.48 -6.87 9.89
N ASP A 138 -5.74 -6.78 11.19
CA ASP A 138 -7.03 -6.32 11.70
C ASP A 138 -7.23 -4.84 11.34
N ALA A 139 -8.33 -4.51 10.66
CA ALA A 139 -8.59 -3.14 10.22
C ALA A 139 -8.81 -2.16 11.38
N SER A 140 -9.20 -2.63 12.57
CA SER A 140 -9.36 -1.80 13.76
C SER A 140 -8.03 -1.49 14.45
N ASN A 141 -7.01 -2.33 14.25
CA ASN A 141 -5.68 -2.13 14.81
C ASN A 141 -4.61 -2.86 13.96
N LEU A 142 -3.85 -2.09 13.16
CA LEU A 142 -2.81 -2.62 12.28
C LEU A 142 -1.61 -3.26 13.01
N ALA A 143 -1.47 -3.07 14.33
CA ALA A 143 -0.47 -3.80 15.11
C ALA A 143 -0.81 -5.31 15.23
N LEU A 144 -2.05 -5.71 14.92
CA LEU A 144 -2.49 -7.09 14.97
C LEU A 144 -2.41 -7.73 13.58
N LYS A 145 -1.29 -8.42 13.30
CA LYS A 145 -1.15 -9.28 12.11
C LYS A 145 -2.00 -10.54 12.27
N LEU A 146 -2.84 -10.80 11.28
CA LEU A 146 -3.74 -11.95 11.22
C LEU A 146 -3.15 -13.09 10.37
N TYR A 147 -2.38 -12.75 9.33
CA TYR A 147 -1.85 -13.72 8.39
C TYR A 147 -0.55 -13.23 7.74
N ASP A 148 0.33 -14.18 7.43
CA ASP A 148 1.60 -13.97 6.74
C ASP A 148 1.95 -15.22 5.92
N SER A 149 1.89 -15.12 4.59
CA SER A 149 2.11 -16.26 3.70
C SER A 149 3.52 -16.83 3.76
N SER A 150 4.50 -16.06 4.25
CA SER A 150 5.88 -16.55 4.42
C SER A 150 6.04 -17.54 5.58
N SER A 151 5.03 -17.65 6.45
CA SER A 151 5.08 -18.53 7.62
C SER A 151 4.87 -20.01 7.27
N VAL A 152 4.37 -20.32 6.07
CA VAL A 152 4.08 -21.69 5.61
C VAL A 152 4.57 -21.84 4.17
N PRO A 153 5.48 -22.79 3.87
CA PRO A 153 6.03 -22.93 2.51
C PRO A 153 4.98 -23.14 1.40
N ALA A 154 3.87 -23.81 1.71
CA ALA A 154 2.79 -24.05 0.76
C ALA A 154 1.95 -22.79 0.42
N ASP A 155 2.11 -21.72 1.20
CA ASP A 155 1.41 -20.45 0.99
C ASP A 155 2.30 -19.44 0.24
N GLN A 156 3.56 -19.79 -0.07
CA GLN A 156 4.48 -18.91 -0.78
C GLN A 156 4.01 -18.70 -2.23
N PRO A 157 3.74 -17.44 -2.64
CA PRO A 157 3.38 -17.13 -4.01
C PRO A 157 4.61 -17.01 -4.92
N GLY A 158 4.37 -16.71 -6.21
CA GLY A 158 5.41 -16.33 -7.16
C GLY A 158 6.16 -15.03 -6.81
N TYR A 159 7.07 -14.62 -7.68
CA TYR A 159 7.87 -13.41 -7.55
C TYR A 159 7.02 -12.14 -7.55
N GLY A 160 7.45 -11.14 -6.76
CA GLY A 160 6.78 -9.84 -6.68
C GLY A 160 6.75 -9.08 -8.01
N ILE A 161 5.64 -8.37 -8.26
CA ILE A 161 5.48 -7.41 -9.37
C ILE A 161 5.06 -6.07 -8.78
N LYS A 162 5.79 -5.00 -9.12
CA LYS A 162 5.48 -3.64 -8.63
C LYS A 162 4.03 -3.26 -8.93
N PHE A 163 3.41 -2.54 -7.99
CA PHE A 163 2.08 -1.94 -8.13
C PHE A 163 0.92 -2.94 -8.28
N THR A 164 1.15 -4.23 -8.06
CA THR A 164 0.06 -5.22 -7.95
C THR A 164 -0.60 -5.13 -6.57
N SER A 165 -1.90 -5.42 -6.53
CA SER A 165 -2.75 -5.35 -5.33
C SER A 165 -3.46 -6.69 -5.12
N PRO A 166 -3.70 -7.11 -3.87
CA PRO A 166 -4.65 -8.18 -3.61
C PRO A 166 -6.07 -7.76 -3.97
N ILE A 167 -6.89 -8.76 -4.29
CA ILE A 167 -8.35 -8.64 -4.44
C ILE A 167 -9.00 -9.73 -3.61
N VAL A 168 -10.02 -9.37 -2.83
CA VAL A 168 -10.80 -10.35 -2.06
C VAL A 168 -12.21 -10.44 -2.61
N ALA A 169 -12.62 -11.63 -3.02
CA ALA A 169 -13.95 -11.91 -3.53
C ALA A 169 -14.37 -13.35 -3.21
N ASN A 170 -15.64 -13.54 -2.89
CA ASN A 170 -16.24 -14.87 -2.66
C ASN A 170 -15.43 -15.75 -1.67
N GLY A 171 -14.96 -15.14 -0.58
CA GLY A 171 -14.20 -15.83 0.47
C GLY A 171 -12.79 -16.27 0.07
N LYS A 172 -12.24 -15.70 -1.02
CA LYS A 172 -10.88 -15.96 -1.48
C LYS A 172 -10.10 -14.68 -1.70
N VAL A 173 -8.80 -14.75 -1.55
CA VAL A 173 -7.84 -13.69 -1.88
C VAL A 173 -7.10 -14.09 -3.14
N PHE A 174 -7.07 -13.19 -4.11
CA PHE A 174 -6.41 -13.37 -5.40
C PHE A 174 -5.26 -12.37 -5.48
N ILE A 175 -4.08 -12.84 -5.86
CA ILE A 175 -2.92 -11.99 -6.14
C ILE A 175 -2.27 -12.40 -7.46
N GLY A 176 -1.81 -11.41 -8.22
CA GLY A 176 -1.02 -11.64 -9.43
C GLY A 176 0.47 -11.49 -9.11
N THR A 177 1.24 -12.50 -9.49
CA THR A 177 2.69 -12.57 -9.29
C THR A 177 3.37 -12.98 -10.60
N ALA A 178 4.70 -12.98 -10.62
CA ALA A 178 5.46 -13.54 -11.72
C ALA A 178 5.91 -14.97 -11.35
N HIS A 179 5.69 -15.92 -12.25
CA HIS A 179 6.25 -17.25 -12.08
C HIS A 179 7.75 -17.23 -12.44
N ASP A 180 8.09 -16.53 -13.53
CA ASP A 180 9.43 -16.50 -14.11
C ASP A 180 10.08 -15.11 -13.96
N THR A 181 11.41 -15.08 -13.97
CA THR A 181 12.18 -13.82 -14.01
C THR A 181 12.14 -13.16 -15.39
N LEU A 182 12.49 -11.87 -15.47
CA LEU A 182 12.60 -11.12 -16.74
C LEU A 182 13.65 -11.69 -17.72
N ALA A 183 14.59 -12.52 -17.26
CA ALA A 183 15.62 -13.14 -18.10
C ALA A 183 15.13 -14.40 -18.83
N SER A 184 13.96 -14.93 -18.46
CA SER A 184 13.42 -16.15 -19.06
C SER A 184 12.96 -15.91 -20.50
N THR A 185 13.14 -16.91 -21.37
CA THR A 185 12.59 -16.88 -22.74
C THR A 185 11.10 -17.20 -22.67
N ASN A 186 10.25 -16.22 -22.96
CA ASN A 186 8.78 -16.25 -22.77
C ASN A 186 8.36 -16.37 -21.29
N PRO A 187 8.60 -15.33 -20.47
CA PRO A 187 8.29 -15.37 -19.04
C PRO A 187 6.78 -15.50 -18.80
N GLN A 188 6.41 -16.27 -17.79
CA GLN A 188 5.02 -16.48 -17.37
C GLN A 188 4.67 -15.68 -16.11
N GLY A 189 3.41 -15.28 -16.02
CA GLY A 189 2.78 -14.80 -14.78
C GLY A 189 2.14 -15.93 -13.99
N GLU A 190 1.82 -15.65 -12.74
CA GLU A 190 1.17 -16.55 -11.80
C GLU A 190 -0.02 -15.86 -11.15
N LEU A 191 -1.07 -16.64 -10.87
CA LEU A 191 -2.25 -16.20 -10.14
C LEU A 191 -2.39 -17.10 -8.92
N ASP A 192 -2.04 -16.57 -7.75
CA ASP A 192 -2.18 -17.27 -6.49
C ASP A 192 -3.57 -17.01 -5.90
N VAL A 193 -4.20 -18.06 -5.37
CA VAL A 193 -5.54 -18.00 -4.79
C VAL A 193 -5.54 -18.61 -3.38
N TYR A 194 -5.79 -17.78 -2.38
CA TYR A 194 -5.86 -18.17 -0.98
C TYR A 194 -7.31 -18.30 -0.55
N GLY A 195 -7.66 -19.43 0.04
CA GLY A 195 -8.98 -19.69 0.62
C GLY A 195 -8.86 -20.30 2.02
N LEU A 196 -9.99 -20.63 2.63
CA LEU A 196 -10.00 -21.35 3.90
C LEU A 196 -9.37 -22.74 3.71
N LYS A 197 -8.36 -23.05 4.52
CA LYS A 197 -7.84 -24.42 4.66
C LYS A 197 -8.90 -25.26 5.36
N GLN A 198 -9.33 -26.35 4.73
CA GLN A 198 -10.23 -27.35 5.33
C GLN A 198 -9.44 -28.37 6.14
#